data_AF-A0A2U2HNT8-F1
#
_entry.id   AF-A0A2U2HNT8-F1
#
_cell.length_a   1.000
_cell.length_b   1.000
_cell.length_c   1.000
_cell.angle_alpha   90.00
_cell.angle_beta   90.00
_cell.angle_gamma   90.00
#
_symmetry.space_group_name_H-M   'P 1'
#
loop_
_entity.id
_entity.type
_entity.pdbx_description
1 polymer ?
#
loop_
_entity_poly.entity_id
_entity_poly.type
_entity_poly.pdbx_seq_one_letter_code
_entity_poly.pdbx_strand_id
1 'polypeptide(L)'
;MRAFFLFQSLTLAAFFSVAAQAADPVNAASPGGKGSLRPMGLQETCFKSGSRAVPVVCGRVQVNWKLWTLMGEPIGDYVLGWSPTKVRVADAEGGGSQSYTVENLPKAVGKAVQRMELYVEAVAFVEKAPTSRNDTAVVLAFNTGVAAKPGETSMNVPEGYNWEKFLHGGMSNKGIGLGLAGWCVAEGRQQLNAKDAKAVMRAGVKLDGLQVCPSSTVDVAPVENALAKLCESNTGATPHYCSRKKEAKEIDAIDAAFAKLEDRRPGGTTGAGKKAGSSDPMEAAFEAAETERKAREDARLKAAAELRERLAAAERLALVRKSALDFCNAAKATEDSCAARTCGSKPSAKICTDSREDPTPPCGGGPNTSCIAFPKYTCYANAPNPKRPEWESCAATAAQACATSGKPIVSVDQCVADRTR
;
A
#
# COMPACT_ATOMS: atom_id res chain seq x y z
N MET A 1 13.33 -63.95 72.31
CA MET A 1 12.35 -64.94 72.81
C MET A 1 10.98 -64.29 72.81
N ARG A 2 9.98 -65.00 72.25
CA ARG A 2 8.55 -65.10 72.64
C ARG A 2 7.82 -63.84 73.14
N ALA A 3 6.58 -63.52 72.76
CA ALA A 3 5.59 -64.14 71.91
C ALA A 3 4.39 -63.16 71.80
N PHE A 4 3.66 -63.26 70.68
CA PHE A 4 2.20 -63.19 70.57
C PHE A 4 1.39 -62.29 71.50
N PHE A 5 0.64 -61.34 70.92
CA PHE A 5 -0.82 -61.36 71.04
C PHE A 5 -1.47 -60.73 69.80
N LEU A 6 -2.29 -61.55 69.13
CA LEU A 6 -3.30 -61.13 68.16
C LEU A 6 -4.35 -60.26 68.86
N PHE A 7 -4.88 -59.25 68.18
CA PHE A 7 -6.34 -59.05 68.13
C PHE A 7 -6.73 -58.41 66.80
N GLN A 8 -7.57 -59.13 66.07
CA GLN A 8 -8.29 -58.68 64.88
C GLN A 8 -9.25 -57.56 65.25
N SER A 9 -9.32 -56.51 64.42
CA SER A 9 -10.56 -55.76 64.23
C SER A 9 -10.73 -55.38 62.76
N LEU A 10 -11.86 -55.84 62.26
CA LEU A 10 -12.48 -55.70 60.95
C LEU A 10 -12.59 -54.25 60.42
N THR A 11 -12.62 -54.16 59.09
CA THR A 11 -13.38 -53.20 58.25
C THR A 11 -13.07 -51.71 58.33
N LEU A 12 -12.50 -51.15 57.26
CA LEU A 12 -13.32 -50.53 56.20
C LEU A 12 -12.46 -50.30 54.94
N ALA A 13 -12.92 -50.83 53.82
CA ALA A 13 -12.36 -50.56 52.51
C ALA A 13 -12.66 -49.09 52.12
N ALA A 14 -11.62 -48.28 51.99
CA ALA A 14 -11.64 -47.08 51.18
C ALA A 14 -10.56 -47.23 50.11
N PHE A 15 -10.92 -47.92 49.02
CA PHE A 15 -10.24 -47.76 47.75
C PHE A 15 -10.38 -46.29 47.35
N PHE A 16 -9.38 -45.47 47.65
CA PHE A 16 -9.11 -44.29 46.85
C PHE A 16 -8.61 -44.78 45.51
N SER A 17 -9.55 -45.14 44.64
CA SER A 17 -9.34 -45.08 43.21
C SER A 17 -8.97 -43.64 42.90
N VAL A 18 -7.66 -43.39 42.77
CA VAL A 18 -7.17 -42.26 41.98
C VAL A 18 -7.62 -42.59 40.56
N ALA A 19 -8.85 -42.21 40.26
CA ALA A 19 -9.29 -42.03 38.90
C ALA A 19 -8.36 -40.96 38.34
N ALA A 20 -7.31 -41.41 37.66
CA ALA A 20 -6.70 -40.64 36.61
C ALA A 20 -7.86 -40.31 35.66
N GLN A 21 -8.47 -39.16 35.89
CA GLN A 21 -9.21 -38.46 34.85
C GLN A 21 -8.17 -38.20 33.78
N ALA A 22 -8.07 -39.17 32.86
CA ALA A 22 -7.71 -38.88 31.50
C ALA A 22 -8.66 -37.76 31.11
N ALA A 23 -8.16 -36.53 31.20
CA ALA A 23 -8.81 -35.40 30.59
C ALA A 23 -9.06 -35.86 29.16
N ASP A 24 -10.35 -36.00 28.81
CA ASP A 24 -10.74 -36.10 27.41
C ASP A 24 -9.88 -35.11 26.65
N PRO A 25 -9.25 -35.49 25.52
CA PRO A 25 -8.56 -34.53 24.70
C PRO A 25 -9.63 -33.52 24.29
N VAL A 26 -9.68 -32.40 25.02
CA VAL A 26 -10.44 -31.21 24.69
C VAL A 26 -10.12 -31.01 23.23
N ASN A 27 -11.10 -31.24 22.36
CA ASN A 27 -10.98 -31.14 20.91
C ASN A 27 -10.07 -29.95 20.63
N ALA A 28 -8.80 -30.23 20.36
CA ALA A 28 -7.80 -29.19 20.25
C ALA A 28 -8.22 -28.45 19.00
N ALA A 29 -8.87 -27.30 19.18
CA ALA A 29 -9.37 -26.50 18.08
C ALA A 29 -8.22 -26.36 17.09
N SER A 30 -8.44 -26.77 15.84
CA SER A 30 -7.38 -26.75 14.84
C SER A 30 -6.76 -25.35 14.85
N PRO A 31 -5.43 -25.22 14.99
CA PRO A 31 -4.78 -23.91 15.12
C PRO A 31 -5.21 -22.99 13.98
N GLY A 32 -5.54 -21.74 14.32
CA GLY A 32 -5.97 -20.73 13.36
C GLY A 32 -7.41 -20.29 13.53
N GLY A 33 -8.07 -19.98 12.43
CA GLY A 33 -9.40 -19.36 12.42
C GLY A 33 -9.89 -19.07 11.01
N LYS A 34 -11.15 -18.67 10.90
CA LYS A 34 -11.74 -18.23 9.63
C LYS A 34 -12.78 -17.15 9.88
N GLY A 35 -12.99 -16.28 8.90
CA GLY A 35 -13.98 -15.23 8.99
C GLY A 35 -14.06 -14.37 7.74
N SER A 36 -14.73 -13.23 7.89
CA SER A 36 -14.84 -12.21 6.86
C SER A 36 -14.45 -10.87 7.46
N LEU A 37 -13.60 -10.14 6.75
CA LEU A 37 -13.13 -8.81 7.09
C LEU A 37 -13.77 -7.79 6.15
N ARG A 38 -14.17 -6.66 6.71
CA ARG A 38 -14.62 -5.48 5.98
C ARG A 38 -13.88 -4.26 6.51
N PRO A 39 -13.61 -3.26 5.65
CA PRO A 39 -13.08 -1.98 6.10
C PRO A 39 -13.93 -1.42 7.24
N MET A 40 -13.30 -0.76 8.22
CA MET A 40 -14.02 -0.25 9.39
C MET A 40 -15.14 0.73 8.96
N GLY A 41 -16.39 0.40 9.29
CA GLY A 41 -17.58 1.18 8.96
C GLY A 41 -18.39 0.66 7.76
N LEU A 42 -19.52 1.31 7.46
CA LEU A 42 -20.33 1.05 6.25
C LEU A 42 -19.79 1.77 5.00
N GLN A 43 -18.56 2.29 5.06
CA GLN A 43 -18.05 3.24 4.09
C GLN A 43 -17.41 2.56 2.87
N GLU A 44 -17.64 3.16 1.71
CA GLU A 44 -16.98 2.79 0.46
C GLU A 44 -15.49 3.09 0.57
N THR A 45 -14.64 2.14 0.18
CA THR A 45 -13.19 2.34 0.12
C THR A 45 -12.81 2.88 -1.24
N CYS A 46 -12.03 3.96 -1.28
CA CYS A 46 -11.58 4.58 -2.51
C CYS A 46 -10.11 4.27 -2.79
N PHE A 47 -9.83 3.84 -4.01
CA PHE A 47 -8.53 3.41 -4.52
C PHE A 47 -8.03 4.41 -5.55
N LYS A 48 -6.75 4.78 -5.44
CA LYS A 48 -6.07 5.55 -6.48
C LYS A 48 -5.61 4.59 -7.56
N SER A 49 -5.98 4.85 -8.81
CA SER A 49 -5.63 3.97 -9.95
C SER A 49 -4.27 4.28 -10.58
N GLY A 50 -3.71 5.47 -10.32
CA GLY A 50 -2.55 6.00 -11.04
C GLY A 50 -2.85 6.51 -12.45
N SER A 51 -4.07 6.33 -12.95
CA SER A 51 -4.53 6.86 -14.23
C SER A 51 -4.83 8.36 -14.16
N ARG A 52 -4.53 9.08 -15.26
CA ARG A 52 -4.98 10.47 -15.44
C ARG A 52 -6.47 10.57 -15.77
N ALA A 53 -7.00 9.62 -16.54
CA ALA A 53 -8.39 9.64 -17.00
C ALA A 53 -9.36 9.18 -15.91
N VAL A 54 -8.96 8.19 -15.11
CA VAL A 54 -9.81 7.62 -14.06
C VAL A 54 -9.05 7.62 -12.74
N PRO A 55 -8.81 8.78 -12.09
CA PRO A 55 -7.89 8.87 -10.96
C PRO A 55 -8.28 8.07 -9.72
N VAL A 56 -9.59 7.87 -9.48
CA VAL A 56 -10.09 7.22 -8.27
C VAL A 56 -11.26 6.29 -8.58
N VAL A 57 -11.26 5.10 -7.99
CA VAL A 57 -12.37 4.15 -8.02
C VAL A 57 -12.77 3.83 -6.59
N CYS A 58 -14.04 3.96 -6.25
CA CYS A 58 -14.56 3.60 -4.93
C CYS A 58 -15.48 2.39 -5.01
N GLY A 59 -15.42 1.53 -4.00
CA GLY A 59 -16.22 0.33 -3.94
C GLY A 59 -16.30 -0.29 -2.56
N ARG A 60 -17.10 -1.35 -2.45
CA ARG A 60 -17.17 -2.18 -1.25
C ARG A 60 -16.20 -3.34 -1.39
N VAL A 61 -15.51 -3.64 -0.30
CA VAL A 61 -14.47 -4.65 -0.24
C VAL A 61 -14.79 -5.60 0.90
N GLN A 62 -14.64 -6.89 0.64
CA GLN A 62 -14.75 -7.93 1.65
C GLN A 62 -13.62 -8.93 1.42
N VAL A 63 -12.89 -9.25 2.48
CA VAL A 63 -11.86 -10.29 2.45
C VAL A 63 -12.32 -11.44 3.32
N ASN A 64 -12.64 -12.57 2.70
CA ASN A 64 -12.84 -13.81 3.44
C ASN A 64 -11.46 -14.41 3.73
N TRP A 65 -11.21 -14.80 4.97
CA TRP A 65 -9.89 -15.25 5.39
C TRP A 65 -9.99 -16.59 6.12
N LYS A 66 -8.93 -17.38 5.99
CA LYS A 66 -8.72 -18.62 6.73
C LYS A 66 -7.25 -18.77 7.07
N LEU A 67 -6.96 -18.90 8.36
CA LEU A 67 -5.65 -19.21 8.89
C LEU A 67 -5.63 -20.65 9.38
N TRP A 68 -4.58 -21.38 9.05
CA TRP A 68 -4.38 -22.76 9.46
C TRP A 68 -2.89 -23.10 9.46
N THR A 69 -2.55 -24.35 9.74
CA THR A 69 -1.15 -24.81 9.74
C THR A 69 -0.99 -26.05 8.88
N LEU A 70 0.06 -26.10 8.07
CA LEU A 70 0.45 -27.27 7.28
C LEU A 70 1.89 -27.64 7.61
N MET A 71 2.12 -28.90 8.00
CA MET A 71 3.44 -29.42 8.40
C MET A 71 4.15 -28.58 9.46
N GLY A 72 3.38 -27.90 10.32
CA GLY A 72 3.91 -27.05 11.38
C GLY A 72 4.19 -25.61 10.97
N GLU A 73 4.02 -25.22 9.70
CA GLU A 73 4.11 -23.82 9.25
C GLU A 73 2.71 -23.17 9.16
N PRO A 74 2.58 -21.87 9.45
CA PRO A 74 1.34 -21.12 9.32
C PRO A 74 1.03 -20.82 7.84
N ILE A 75 -0.24 -20.98 7.50
CA ILE A 75 -0.79 -20.70 6.18
C ILE A 75 -1.95 -19.74 6.30
N GLY A 76 -1.94 -18.70 5.47
CA GLY A 76 -3.05 -17.78 5.27
C GLY A 76 -3.66 -17.95 3.87
N ASP A 77 -4.98 -18.13 3.83
CA ASP A 77 -5.79 -18.08 2.62
C ASP A 77 -6.70 -16.85 2.70
N TYR A 78 -6.64 -16.01 1.68
CA TYR A 78 -7.34 -14.73 1.62
C TYR A 78 -8.06 -14.63 0.29
N VAL A 79 -9.37 -14.50 0.36
CA VAL A 79 -10.26 -14.44 -0.78
C VAL A 79 -10.88 -13.05 -0.84
N LEU A 80 -10.50 -12.29 -1.86
CA LEU A 80 -11.02 -10.94 -2.09
C LEU A 80 -12.32 -10.99 -2.87
N GLY A 81 -13.37 -10.38 -2.34
CA GLY A 81 -14.57 -9.99 -3.07
C GLY A 81 -14.71 -8.47 -3.06
N TRP A 82 -15.01 -7.88 -4.21
CA TRP A 82 -15.24 -6.43 -4.28
C TRP A 82 -16.33 -6.06 -5.28
N SER A 83 -16.90 -4.87 -5.10
CA SER A 83 -17.91 -4.31 -5.99
C SER A 83 -17.70 -2.79 -6.12
N PRO A 84 -17.37 -2.27 -7.31
CA PRO A 84 -17.23 -0.84 -7.55
C PRO A 84 -18.60 -0.17 -7.49
N THR A 85 -18.67 0.99 -6.83
CA THR A 85 -19.90 1.77 -6.68
C THR A 85 -19.78 3.15 -7.30
N LYS A 86 -18.59 3.76 -7.27
CA LYS A 86 -18.32 5.07 -7.86
C LYS A 86 -16.99 5.10 -8.59
N VAL A 87 -16.94 5.86 -9.66
CA VAL A 87 -15.74 6.08 -10.47
C VAL A 87 -15.57 7.58 -10.66
N ARG A 88 -14.38 8.09 -10.36
CA ARG A 88 -14.00 9.47 -10.61
C ARG A 88 -13.31 9.55 -11.95
N VAL A 89 -13.90 10.27 -12.89
CA VAL A 89 -13.37 10.49 -14.23
C VAL A 89 -12.85 11.92 -14.28
N ALA A 90 -11.61 12.09 -14.75
CA ALA A 90 -11.04 13.41 -14.99
C ALA A 90 -11.67 14.04 -16.22
N ASP A 91 -11.95 15.33 -16.12
CA ASP A 91 -12.36 16.11 -17.27
C ASP A 91 -11.20 16.18 -18.26
N ALA A 92 -11.52 15.99 -19.53
CA ALA A 92 -10.57 15.91 -20.61
C ALA A 92 -9.91 17.27 -20.94
N GLU A 93 -10.45 18.38 -20.40
CA GLU A 93 -9.86 19.73 -20.48
C GLU A 93 -9.03 20.11 -19.24
N GLY A 94 -8.85 19.21 -18.27
CA GLY A 94 -8.06 19.45 -17.06
C GLY A 94 -8.71 20.38 -16.04
N GLY A 95 -9.97 20.78 -16.26
CA GLY A 95 -10.72 21.70 -15.38
C GLY A 95 -11.28 21.07 -14.09
N GLY A 96 -11.17 19.74 -13.91
CA GLY A 96 -11.63 19.06 -12.72
C GLY A 96 -11.79 17.56 -12.89
N SER A 97 -12.46 16.91 -11.94
CA SER A 97 -12.81 15.50 -12.03
C SER A 97 -14.17 15.26 -11.36
N GLN A 98 -15.06 14.58 -12.07
CA GLN A 98 -16.43 14.31 -11.62
C GLN A 98 -16.56 12.86 -11.15
N SER A 99 -17.38 12.64 -10.13
CA SER A 99 -17.66 11.32 -9.59
C SER A 99 -19.00 10.82 -10.11
N TYR A 100 -18.99 9.64 -10.74
CA TYR A 100 -20.17 9.00 -11.28
C TYR A 100 -20.43 7.71 -10.53
N THR A 101 -21.70 7.44 -10.19
CA THR A 101 -22.10 6.10 -9.77
C THR A 101 -22.05 5.16 -10.97
N VAL A 102 -21.73 3.89 -10.73
CA VAL A 102 -21.58 2.90 -11.82
C VAL A 102 -22.86 2.78 -12.67
N GLU A 103 -24.03 2.96 -12.05
CA GLU A 103 -25.33 2.94 -12.71
C GLU A 103 -25.57 4.12 -13.66
N ASN A 104 -24.94 5.27 -13.38
CA ASN A 104 -25.09 6.50 -14.17
C ASN A 104 -24.03 6.61 -15.29
N LEU A 105 -23.13 5.64 -15.40
CA LEU A 105 -22.14 5.61 -16.47
C LEU A 105 -22.77 5.14 -17.79
N PRO A 106 -22.25 5.60 -18.94
CA PRO A 106 -22.63 5.05 -20.24
C PRO A 106 -22.48 3.52 -20.24
N LYS A 107 -23.44 2.79 -20.83
CA LYS A 107 -23.52 1.31 -20.74
C LYS A 107 -22.20 0.61 -21.08
N ALA A 108 -21.45 1.09 -22.07
CA ALA A 108 -20.15 0.53 -22.46
C ALA A 108 -19.10 0.70 -21.35
N VAL A 109 -19.05 1.87 -20.71
CA VAL A 109 -18.16 2.20 -19.59
C VAL A 109 -18.59 1.43 -18.33
N GLY A 110 -19.89 1.36 -18.03
CA GLY A 110 -20.41 0.56 -16.92
C GLY A 110 -20.07 -0.93 -17.04
N LYS A 111 -20.10 -1.50 -18.25
CA LYS A 111 -19.62 -2.87 -18.51
C LYS A 111 -18.11 -3.02 -18.31
N ALA A 112 -17.34 -2.00 -18.67
CA ALA A 112 -15.89 -2.01 -18.49
C ALA A 112 -15.48 -1.90 -17.01
N VAL A 113 -16.26 -1.17 -16.20
CA VAL A 113 -16.09 -1.12 -14.75
C VAL A 113 -16.19 -2.51 -14.12
N GLN A 114 -17.08 -3.37 -14.61
CA GLN A 114 -17.20 -4.76 -14.15
C GLN A 114 -16.03 -5.67 -14.56
N ARG A 115 -15.08 -5.15 -15.36
CA ARG A 115 -13.87 -5.87 -15.78
C ARG A 115 -12.60 -5.32 -15.13
N MET A 116 -12.71 -4.30 -14.29
CA MET A 116 -11.57 -3.81 -13.52
C MET A 116 -11.04 -4.91 -12.61
N GLU A 117 -9.76 -4.87 -12.30
CA GLU A 117 -9.14 -5.83 -11.40
C GLU A 117 -8.62 -5.09 -10.18
N LEU A 118 -8.97 -5.56 -8.98
CA LEU A 118 -8.53 -4.96 -7.72
C LEU A 118 -7.55 -5.90 -7.03
N TYR A 119 -6.39 -5.35 -6.68
CA TYR A 119 -5.40 -5.98 -5.84
C TYR A 119 -5.35 -5.28 -4.49
N VAL A 120 -5.46 -6.04 -3.40
CA VAL A 120 -5.46 -5.50 -2.04
C VAL A 120 -4.27 -6.02 -1.24
N GLU A 121 -3.52 -5.08 -0.68
CA GLU A 121 -2.64 -5.27 0.45
C GLU A 121 -3.31 -4.67 1.68
N ALA A 122 -3.38 -5.43 2.77
CA ALA A 122 -4.11 -5.00 3.95
C ALA A 122 -3.50 -5.53 5.26
N VAL A 123 -3.94 -4.93 6.35
CA VAL A 123 -3.63 -5.34 7.72
C VAL A 123 -4.93 -5.63 8.44
N ALA A 124 -4.95 -6.71 9.22
CA ALA A 124 -6.04 -7.02 10.14
C ALA A 124 -5.53 -7.22 11.57
N PHE A 125 -6.33 -6.82 12.55
CA PHE A 125 -6.01 -6.88 13.97
C PHE A 125 -6.53 -8.17 14.59
N VAL A 126 -5.78 -8.77 15.51
CA VAL A 126 -6.25 -9.92 16.27
C VAL A 126 -7.07 -9.42 17.47
N GLU A 127 -8.37 -9.72 17.50
CA GLU A 127 -9.36 -9.14 18.44
C GLU A 127 -8.97 -9.36 19.92
N LYS A 128 -8.33 -10.48 20.25
CA LYS A 128 -7.97 -10.88 21.62
C LYS A 128 -6.68 -11.69 21.64
N ALA A 129 -5.60 -11.13 21.09
CA ALA A 129 -4.32 -11.81 21.17
C ALA A 129 -3.94 -12.03 22.65
N PRO A 130 -3.52 -13.24 23.06
CA PRO A 130 -2.94 -13.46 24.39
C PRO A 130 -1.77 -12.49 24.53
N THR A 131 -1.96 -11.47 25.35
CA THR A 131 -1.03 -10.36 25.50
C THR A 131 0.32 -10.87 25.97
N SER A 132 1.31 -10.84 25.07
CA SER A 132 2.70 -10.73 25.52
C SER A 132 2.81 -9.44 26.34
N ARG A 133 3.66 -9.41 27.37
CA ARG A 133 3.69 -8.32 28.38
C ARG A 133 3.93 -6.90 27.81
N ASN A 134 4.33 -6.76 26.54
CA ASN A 134 4.73 -5.48 25.95
C ASN A 134 3.97 -5.10 24.65
N ASP A 135 3.16 -5.99 24.07
CA ASP A 135 2.53 -5.73 22.77
C ASP A 135 1.10 -5.23 22.94
N THR A 136 0.84 -3.99 22.55
CA THR A 136 -0.49 -3.36 22.66
C THR A 136 -1.47 -3.82 21.59
N ALA A 137 -0.98 -4.35 20.46
CA ALA A 137 -1.78 -4.92 19.39
C ALA A 137 -0.98 -5.97 18.61
N VAL A 138 -1.66 -7.04 18.21
CA VAL A 138 -1.11 -8.04 17.27
C VAL A 138 -1.84 -7.91 15.96
N VAL A 139 -1.10 -7.83 14.86
CA VAL A 139 -1.66 -7.68 13.52
C VAL A 139 -1.11 -8.72 12.55
N LEU A 140 -1.90 -8.99 11.53
CA LEU A 140 -1.56 -9.80 10.38
C LEU A 140 -1.54 -8.90 9.15
N ALA A 141 -0.35 -8.73 8.56
CA ALA A 141 -0.23 -8.12 7.25
C ALA A 141 -0.38 -9.20 6.20
N PHE A 142 -1.25 -8.98 5.22
CA PHE A 142 -1.48 -9.96 4.17
C PHE A 142 -1.70 -9.30 2.82
N ASN A 143 -1.48 -10.12 1.81
CA ASN A 143 -1.71 -9.79 0.43
C ASN A 143 -2.72 -10.77 -0.16
N THR A 144 -3.57 -10.29 -1.05
CA THR A 144 -4.53 -11.13 -1.77
C THR A 144 -3.88 -11.88 -2.95
N GLY A 145 -2.66 -11.52 -3.34
CA GLY A 145 -1.78 -12.22 -4.28
C GLY A 145 -2.22 -12.09 -5.74
N VAL A 146 -3.52 -12.21 -6.01
CA VAL A 146 -4.13 -12.14 -7.33
C VAL A 146 -5.22 -11.08 -7.31
N ALA A 147 -5.26 -10.25 -8.36
CA ALA A 147 -6.29 -9.25 -8.51
C ALA A 147 -7.67 -9.92 -8.78
N ALA A 148 -8.71 -9.42 -8.13
CA ALA A 148 -10.08 -9.92 -8.31
C ALA A 148 -10.87 -9.02 -9.25
N LYS A 149 -11.78 -9.58 -10.05
CA LYS A 149 -12.82 -8.79 -10.74
C LYS A 149 -14.04 -8.58 -9.84
N PRO A 150 -14.87 -7.57 -10.12
CA PRO A 150 -16.14 -7.37 -9.44
C PRO A 150 -17.02 -8.62 -9.52
N GLY A 151 -17.48 -9.10 -8.36
CA GLY A 151 -18.31 -10.32 -8.27
C GLY A 151 -17.56 -11.64 -8.45
N GLU A 152 -16.27 -11.59 -8.79
CA GLU A 152 -15.38 -12.75 -8.74
C GLU A 152 -14.64 -12.77 -7.40
N THR A 153 -14.13 -13.95 -7.06
CA THR A 153 -13.30 -14.14 -5.87
C THR A 153 -11.88 -14.43 -6.32
N SER A 154 -10.90 -13.64 -5.89
CA SER A 154 -9.50 -14.04 -6.10
C SER A 154 -9.13 -15.10 -5.08
N MET A 155 -8.49 -16.17 -5.53
CA MET A 155 -7.88 -17.15 -4.64
C MET A 155 -6.41 -16.80 -4.53
N ASN A 156 -5.95 -16.44 -3.33
CA ASN A 156 -4.52 -16.35 -3.10
C ASN A 156 -3.90 -17.76 -3.17
N VAL A 157 -2.70 -17.87 -3.73
CA VAL A 157 -1.89 -19.07 -3.49
C VAL A 157 -1.40 -18.96 -2.04
N PRO A 158 -1.68 -19.94 -1.17
CA PRO A 158 -1.31 -19.83 0.23
C PRO A 158 0.20 -19.63 0.34
N GLU A 159 0.63 -18.46 0.82
CA GLU A 159 2.03 -18.23 1.11
C GLU A 159 2.37 -18.95 2.42
N GLY A 160 3.42 -19.77 2.37
CA GLY A 160 4.02 -20.32 3.58
C GLY A 160 4.70 -19.19 4.34
N TYR A 161 4.16 -18.80 5.48
CA TYR A 161 4.78 -17.78 6.31
C TYR A 161 5.79 -18.43 7.24
N ASN A 162 6.96 -17.81 7.45
CA ASN A 162 7.78 -18.16 8.61
C ASN A 162 7.06 -17.63 9.87
N TRP A 163 6.94 -18.43 10.92
CA TRP A 163 6.42 -18.00 12.23
C TRP A 163 6.99 -16.68 12.76
N GLU A 164 8.24 -16.34 12.45
CA GLU A 164 8.89 -15.07 12.83
C GLU A 164 8.42 -13.86 12.02
N LYS A 165 7.70 -14.07 10.92
CA LYS A 165 7.20 -13.03 10.02
C LYS A 165 5.68 -13.04 9.86
N PHE A 166 5.02 -14.05 10.42
CA PHE A 166 3.60 -14.29 10.22
C PHE A 166 2.72 -13.28 10.96
N LEU A 167 3.05 -12.95 12.21
CA LEU A 167 2.32 -11.97 13.02
C LEU A 167 3.27 -10.86 13.47
N HIS A 168 2.70 -9.67 13.66
CA HIS A 168 3.42 -8.49 14.11
C HIS A 168 2.88 -8.04 15.46
N GLY A 169 3.75 -7.89 16.46
CA GLY A 169 3.41 -7.44 17.80
C GLY A 169 3.89 -6.00 18.01
N GLY A 170 2.98 -5.03 17.91
CA GLY A 170 3.29 -3.62 18.09
C GLY A 170 3.85 -2.89 16.85
N MET A 171 3.98 -1.57 16.99
CA MET A 171 4.58 -0.68 15.99
C MET A 171 6.02 -0.34 16.36
N SER A 172 6.88 -0.24 15.36
CA SER A 172 8.23 0.30 15.53
C SER A 172 8.18 1.81 15.75
N ASN A 173 9.28 2.42 16.21
CA ASN A 173 9.38 3.89 16.33
C ASN A 173 9.07 4.61 15.01
N LYS A 174 9.46 4.01 13.87
CA LYS A 174 9.12 4.52 12.53
C LYS A 174 7.61 4.45 12.27
N GLY A 175 6.98 3.33 12.65
CA GLY A 175 5.54 3.12 12.50
C GLY A 175 4.72 4.09 13.36
N ILE A 176 5.12 4.29 14.63
CA ILE A 176 4.47 5.23 15.56
C ILE A 176 4.41 6.64 14.97
N GLY A 177 5.50 7.10 14.33
CA GLY A 177 5.54 8.41 13.67
C GLY A 177 4.56 8.56 12.50
N LEU A 178 4.08 7.47 11.92
CA LEU A 178 3.12 7.43 10.81
C LEU A 178 1.68 7.16 11.28
N GLY A 179 1.45 7.01 12.59
CA GLY A 179 0.14 6.68 13.15
C GLY A 179 -0.41 5.36 12.59
N LEU A 180 -1.72 5.31 12.30
CA LEU A 180 -2.37 4.12 11.74
C LEU A 180 -1.74 3.67 10.41
N ALA A 181 -1.25 4.59 9.58
CA ALA A 181 -0.59 4.24 8.33
C ALA A 181 0.73 3.47 8.54
N GLY A 182 1.32 3.55 9.74
CA GLY A 182 2.53 2.82 10.12
C GLY A 182 2.37 1.30 10.02
N TRP A 183 1.16 0.78 10.24
CA TRP A 183 0.88 -0.66 10.08
C TRP A 183 1.01 -1.15 8.64
N CYS A 184 0.78 -0.26 7.67
CA CYS A 184 0.88 -0.58 6.24
C CYS A 184 2.30 -0.56 5.68
N VAL A 185 3.30 -0.18 6.50
CA VAL A 185 4.71 -0.13 6.08
C VAL A 185 5.46 -1.25 6.79
N ALA A 186 6.21 -2.07 6.05
CA ALA A 186 6.95 -3.19 6.62
C ALA A 186 7.91 -2.76 7.75
N GLU A 187 8.61 -1.63 7.57
CA GLU A 187 9.50 -1.04 8.58
C GLU A 187 8.77 -0.46 9.80
N GLY A 188 7.46 -0.23 9.68
CA GLY A 188 6.60 0.29 10.73
C GLY A 188 6.10 -0.77 11.71
N ARG A 189 6.31 -2.06 11.39
CA ARG A 189 5.81 -3.20 12.17
C ARG A 189 6.94 -3.86 12.96
N GLN A 190 6.67 -4.22 14.20
CA GLN A 190 7.56 -5.08 14.98
C GLN A 190 7.12 -6.54 14.83
N GLN A 191 8.07 -7.42 14.54
CA GLN A 191 7.77 -8.85 14.36
C GLN A 191 7.44 -9.49 15.70
N LEU A 192 6.40 -10.32 15.72
CA LEU A 192 6.12 -11.17 16.88
C LEU A 192 7.05 -12.39 16.81
N ASN A 193 7.64 -12.77 17.93
CA ASN A 193 8.50 -13.95 17.95
C ASN A 193 7.69 -15.23 17.65
N ALA A 194 8.37 -16.26 17.15
CA ALA A 194 7.71 -17.49 16.71
C ALA A 194 6.94 -18.23 17.84
N LYS A 195 7.40 -18.14 19.08
CA LYS A 195 6.76 -18.79 20.23
C LYS A 195 5.39 -18.16 20.51
N ASP A 196 5.34 -16.83 20.53
CA ASP A 196 4.13 -16.07 20.81
C ASP A 196 3.16 -16.15 19.62
N ALA A 197 3.66 -16.10 18.38
CA ALA A 197 2.83 -16.31 17.19
C ALA A 197 2.14 -17.68 17.18
N LYS A 198 2.86 -18.75 17.56
CA LYS A 198 2.28 -20.10 17.72
C LYS A 198 1.24 -20.14 18.83
N ALA A 199 1.47 -19.43 19.94
CA ALA A 199 0.51 -19.36 21.04
C ALA A 199 -0.79 -18.67 20.62
N VAL A 200 -0.68 -17.55 19.88
CA VAL A 200 -1.84 -16.84 19.30
C VAL A 200 -2.62 -17.76 18.36
N MET A 201 -1.94 -18.48 17.46
CA MET A 201 -2.60 -19.42 16.54
C MET A 201 -3.31 -20.58 17.25
N ARG A 202 -2.71 -21.14 18.30
CA ARG A 202 -3.30 -22.23 19.08
C ARG A 202 -4.49 -21.78 19.92
N ALA A 203 -4.52 -20.52 20.35
CA ALA A 203 -5.63 -19.96 21.11
C ALA A 203 -6.91 -19.75 20.26
N GLY A 204 -6.79 -19.85 18.93
CA GLY A 204 -7.88 -19.56 18.00
C GLY A 204 -7.87 -18.09 17.60
N VAL A 205 -7.53 -17.81 16.35
CA VAL A 205 -7.41 -16.44 15.84
C VAL A 205 -8.78 -15.92 15.43
N LYS A 206 -9.09 -14.70 15.86
CA LYS A 206 -10.17 -13.89 15.29
C LYS A 206 -9.57 -12.59 14.79
N LEU A 207 -9.70 -12.34 13.50
CA LEU A 207 -9.31 -11.10 12.88
C LEU A 207 -10.48 -10.13 12.87
N ASP A 208 -10.20 -8.88 13.23
CA ASP A 208 -11.09 -7.74 13.18
C ASP A 208 -10.36 -6.52 12.60
N GLY A 209 -11.12 -5.52 12.13
CA GLY A 209 -10.60 -4.27 11.60
C GLY A 209 -9.74 -4.45 10.34
N LEU A 210 -10.37 -4.41 9.16
CA LEU A 210 -9.60 -4.39 7.91
C LEU A 210 -9.07 -2.98 7.64
N GLN A 211 -7.75 -2.83 7.66
CA GLN A 211 -7.09 -1.63 7.18
C GLN A 211 -6.48 -1.89 5.80
N VAL A 212 -7.08 -1.31 4.77
CA VAL A 212 -6.56 -1.38 3.39
C VAL A 212 -5.37 -0.44 3.24
N CYS A 213 -4.26 -0.95 2.71
CA CYS A 213 -3.03 -0.19 2.58
C CYS A 213 -2.97 0.62 1.28
N PRO A 214 -2.27 1.78 1.28
CA PRO A 214 -2.16 2.65 0.11
C PRO A 214 -1.50 2.01 -1.12
N SER A 215 -0.77 0.91 -0.93
CA SER A 215 -0.16 0.08 -1.98
C SER A 215 -1.16 -0.75 -2.78
N SER A 216 -2.43 -0.83 -2.35
CA SER A 216 -3.49 -1.50 -3.10
C SER A 216 -3.73 -0.80 -4.43
N THR A 217 -3.79 -1.55 -5.52
CA THR A 217 -3.90 -1.04 -6.89
C THR A 217 -5.16 -1.53 -7.56
N VAL A 218 -5.76 -0.68 -8.40
CA VAL A 218 -6.90 -1.03 -9.25
C VAL A 218 -6.52 -0.81 -10.71
N ASP A 219 -6.66 -1.85 -11.52
CA ASP A 219 -6.49 -1.76 -12.97
C ASP A 219 -7.74 -1.14 -13.61
N VAL A 220 -7.55 0.03 -14.21
CA VAL A 220 -8.59 0.82 -14.87
C VAL A 220 -8.45 0.81 -16.40
N ALA A 221 -7.48 0.07 -16.96
CA ALA A 221 -7.28 -0.01 -18.41
C ALA A 221 -8.55 -0.41 -19.19
N PRO A 222 -9.42 -1.32 -18.71
CA PRO A 222 -10.69 -1.61 -19.39
C PRO A 222 -11.59 -0.37 -19.51
N VAL A 223 -11.63 0.46 -18.46
CA VAL A 223 -12.47 1.66 -18.39
C VAL A 223 -11.91 2.76 -19.28
N GLU A 224 -10.59 2.97 -19.27
CA GLU A 224 -9.93 3.93 -20.15
C GLU A 224 -10.17 3.61 -21.62
N ASN A 225 -10.03 2.34 -22.01
CA ASN A 225 -10.30 1.90 -23.37
C ASN A 225 -11.77 2.09 -23.76
N ALA A 226 -12.69 1.90 -22.83
CA ALA A 226 -14.12 2.13 -23.07
C ALA A 226 -14.45 3.63 -23.21
N LEU A 227 -13.79 4.49 -22.43
CA LEU A 227 -13.91 5.94 -22.53
C LEU A 227 -13.35 6.45 -23.86
N ALA A 228 -12.17 5.98 -24.27
CA ALA A 228 -11.56 6.33 -25.56
C ALA A 228 -12.48 5.98 -26.74
N LYS A 229 -13.03 4.76 -26.76
CA LYS A 229 -13.98 4.32 -27.79
C LYS A 229 -15.27 5.13 -27.81
N LEU A 230 -15.78 5.55 -26.64
CA LEU A 230 -16.96 6.40 -26.55
C LEU A 230 -16.70 7.80 -27.15
N CYS A 231 -15.48 8.30 -26.99
CA CYS A 231 -15.07 9.59 -27.56
C CYS A 231 -14.82 9.52 -29.07
N GLU A 232 -14.40 8.37 -29.59
CA GLU A 232 -14.23 8.13 -31.02
C GLU A 232 -15.57 7.95 -31.76
N SER A 233 -16.59 7.38 -31.10
CA SER A 233 -17.82 6.95 -31.78
C SER A 233 -18.78 8.07 -32.21
N ASN A 234 -18.49 9.35 -31.94
CA ASN A 234 -19.26 10.54 -32.37
C ASN A 234 -20.78 10.51 -32.09
N THR A 235 -21.24 9.56 -31.27
CA THR A 235 -22.64 9.37 -30.91
C THR A 235 -22.99 10.28 -29.75
N GLY A 236 -23.13 11.59 -30.00
CA GLY A 236 -23.70 12.56 -29.06
C GLY A 236 -23.11 12.54 -27.65
N ALA A 237 -21.84 12.13 -27.50
CA ALA A 237 -21.23 11.91 -26.20
C ALA A 237 -21.17 13.25 -25.46
N THR A 238 -21.70 13.24 -24.24
CA THR A 238 -21.77 14.40 -23.36
C THR A 238 -20.38 15.02 -23.20
N PRO A 239 -20.24 16.34 -23.31
CA PRO A 239 -18.94 17.04 -23.39
C PRO A 239 -18.03 16.86 -22.16
N HIS A 240 -18.53 16.24 -21.08
CA HIS A 240 -17.81 16.03 -19.82
C HIS A 240 -16.83 14.85 -19.83
N TYR A 241 -16.93 13.94 -20.80
CA TYR A 241 -16.07 12.74 -20.86
C TYR A 241 -14.97 12.81 -21.92
N CYS A 242 -15.15 13.66 -22.94
CA CYS A 242 -14.33 13.68 -24.14
C CYS A 242 -13.86 15.11 -24.40
N SER A 243 -12.57 15.30 -24.66
CA SER A 243 -12.04 16.64 -25.02
C SER A 243 -12.80 17.14 -26.23
N ARG A 244 -13.30 18.38 -26.21
CA ARG A 244 -13.75 19.04 -27.44
C ARG A 244 -12.57 19.02 -28.41
N LYS A 245 -12.72 18.37 -29.56
CA LYS A 245 -11.78 18.52 -30.67
C LYS A 245 -11.71 20.03 -30.98
N LYS A 246 -10.64 20.70 -30.58
CA LYS A 246 -10.22 21.91 -31.30
C LYS A 246 -9.91 21.43 -32.70
N GLU A 247 -10.67 21.92 -33.67
CA GLU A 247 -10.39 21.69 -35.08
C GLU A 247 -8.96 22.16 -35.37
N ALA A 248 -8.03 21.21 -35.41
CA ALA A 248 -6.70 21.44 -35.96
C ALA A 248 -6.87 21.53 -37.48
N LYS A 249 -7.17 22.74 -37.97
CA LYS A 249 -7.00 23.12 -39.37
C LYS A 249 -5.50 23.10 -39.71
N GLU A 250 -4.89 21.93 -39.81
CA GLU A 250 -3.55 21.79 -40.43
C GLU A 250 -3.16 20.34 -40.75
N ILE A 251 -4.12 19.47 -41.10
CA ILE A 251 -3.81 18.12 -41.63
C ILE A 251 -4.39 17.91 -43.04
N ASP A 252 -5.34 18.74 -43.48
CA ASP A 252 -5.91 18.69 -44.84
C ASP A 252 -4.93 19.04 -45.97
N ALA A 253 -3.76 19.60 -45.68
CA ALA A 253 -2.78 19.91 -46.72
C ALA A 253 -2.01 18.68 -47.22
N ILE A 254 -1.85 17.65 -46.37
CA ILE A 254 -1.11 16.44 -46.72
C ILE A 254 -2.04 15.45 -47.45
N ASP A 255 -3.27 15.25 -46.95
CA ASP A 255 -4.24 14.37 -47.59
C ASP A 255 -4.76 14.94 -48.93
N ALA A 256 -4.86 16.27 -49.08
CA ALA A 256 -5.14 16.90 -50.37
C ALA A 256 -3.98 16.81 -51.38
N ALA A 257 -2.74 16.58 -50.91
CA ALA A 257 -1.59 16.34 -51.79
C ALA A 257 -1.57 14.90 -52.34
N PHE A 258 -2.06 13.93 -51.56
CA PHE A 258 -2.19 12.53 -52.02
C PHE A 258 -3.38 12.32 -52.96
N ALA A 259 -4.51 13.00 -52.74
CA ALA A 259 -5.65 12.94 -53.67
C ALA A 259 -5.33 13.46 -55.09
N LYS A 260 -4.38 14.40 -55.23
CA LYS A 260 -3.93 14.92 -56.54
C LYS A 260 -2.97 13.99 -57.31
N LEU A 261 -2.50 12.91 -56.69
CA LEU A 261 -1.62 11.92 -57.32
C LEU A 261 -2.40 10.76 -57.95
N GLU A 262 -3.66 10.53 -57.57
CA GLU A 262 -4.50 9.46 -58.13
C GLU A 262 -5.23 9.85 -59.43
N ASP A 263 -5.40 11.15 -59.71
CA ASP A 263 -6.05 11.65 -60.94
C ASP A 263 -5.12 11.73 -62.17
N ARG A 264 -3.86 11.26 -62.08
CA ARG A 264 -2.85 11.35 -63.16
C ARG A 264 -2.52 10.02 -63.83
N ARG A 265 -3.51 9.13 -64.01
CA ARG A 265 -3.35 7.94 -64.86
C ARG A 265 -3.98 8.18 -66.24
N PRO A 266 -3.19 8.46 -67.30
CA PRO A 266 -3.73 8.55 -68.65
C PRO A 266 -3.99 7.14 -69.19
N GLY A 267 -5.16 6.95 -69.82
CA GLY A 267 -5.47 5.75 -70.59
C GLY A 267 -4.63 5.65 -71.87
N GLY A 268 -4.43 4.43 -72.37
CA GLY A 268 -3.82 4.18 -73.68
C GLY A 268 -3.34 2.75 -73.88
N THR A 269 -3.87 2.09 -74.90
CA THR A 269 -3.83 0.66 -75.26
C THR A 269 -2.54 0.12 -75.90
N THR A 270 -2.40 -1.22 -75.82
CA THR A 270 -1.78 -2.19 -76.76
C THR A 270 -0.25 -2.23 -77.00
N GLY A 271 0.32 -3.44 -76.82
CA GLY A 271 1.63 -3.83 -77.37
C GLY A 271 2.09 -5.21 -76.89
N ALA A 272 2.17 -6.18 -77.80
CA ALA A 272 2.50 -7.58 -77.57
C ALA A 272 3.97 -7.83 -77.13
N GLY A 273 4.22 -8.92 -76.40
CA GLY A 273 5.58 -9.46 -76.22
C GLY A 273 5.74 -10.52 -75.13
N LYS A 274 5.81 -11.80 -75.55
CA LYS A 274 6.15 -12.98 -74.75
C LYS A 274 7.39 -12.79 -73.84
N LYS A 275 7.33 -13.27 -72.59
CA LYS A 275 8.07 -14.47 -72.15
C LYS A 275 7.69 -14.89 -70.73
N ALA A 276 7.57 -16.21 -70.57
CA ALA A 276 7.22 -16.91 -69.37
C ALA A 276 8.21 -16.68 -68.22
N GLY A 277 7.66 -16.41 -67.06
CA GLY A 277 8.29 -16.46 -65.74
C GLY A 277 7.14 -16.39 -64.75
N SER A 278 6.60 -17.55 -64.38
CA SER A 278 5.50 -17.67 -63.43
C SER A 278 5.97 -17.21 -62.04
N SER A 279 5.51 -16.05 -61.62
CA SER A 279 5.44 -15.66 -60.21
C SER A 279 4.15 -14.91 -60.05
N ASP A 280 3.21 -15.49 -59.31
CA ASP A 280 1.86 -14.94 -59.14
C ASP A 280 1.97 -13.53 -58.53
N PRO A 281 1.36 -12.49 -59.12
CA PRO A 281 1.43 -11.13 -58.59
C PRO A 281 0.83 -10.98 -57.18
N MET A 282 0.00 -11.94 -56.74
CA MET A 282 -0.46 -12.04 -55.36
C MET A 282 0.63 -12.47 -54.39
N GLU A 283 1.55 -13.34 -54.81
CA GLU A 283 2.60 -13.90 -53.96
C GLU A 283 3.66 -12.85 -53.66
N ALA A 284 4.05 -12.06 -54.67
CA ALA A 284 4.92 -10.89 -54.49
C ALA A 284 4.30 -9.81 -53.58
N ALA A 285 2.98 -9.62 -53.63
CA ALA A 285 2.27 -8.69 -52.75
C ALA A 285 2.20 -9.20 -51.30
N PHE A 286 2.09 -10.51 -51.10
CA PHE A 286 2.13 -11.13 -49.77
C PHE A 286 3.52 -11.05 -49.14
N GLU A 287 4.59 -11.30 -49.91
CA GLU A 287 5.97 -11.17 -49.41
C GLU A 287 6.30 -9.72 -49.01
N ALA A 288 5.83 -8.73 -49.78
CA ALA A 288 5.97 -7.32 -49.44
C ALA A 288 5.20 -6.94 -48.15
N ALA A 289 3.98 -7.45 -47.98
CA ALA A 289 3.18 -7.21 -46.77
C ALA A 289 3.77 -7.92 -45.54
N GLU A 290 4.34 -9.12 -45.70
CA GLU A 290 4.95 -9.87 -44.61
C GLU A 290 6.28 -9.25 -44.16
N THR A 291 7.09 -8.73 -45.09
CA THR A 291 8.32 -7.99 -44.78
C THR A 291 8.02 -6.68 -44.06
N GLU A 292 6.98 -5.94 -44.47
CA GLU A 292 6.55 -4.74 -43.76
C GLU A 292 6.02 -5.07 -42.34
N ARG A 293 5.26 -6.16 -42.19
CA ARG A 293 4.78 -6.61 -40.87
C ARG A 293 5.94 -6.97 -39.94
N LYS A 294 6.93 -7.71 -40.43
CA LYS A 294 8.15 -8.06 -39.67
C LYS A 294 8.93 -6.81 -39.26
N ALA A 295 9.10 -5.83 -40.17
CA ALA A 295 9.76 -4.57 -39.85
C ALA A 295 9.03 -3.77 -38.74
N ARG A 296 7.68 -3.78 -38.75
CA ARG A 296 6.88 -3.15 -37.69
C ARG A 296 6.97 -3.89 -36.35
N GLU A 297 6.98 -5.22 -36.36
CA GLU A 297 7.17 -6.02 -35.14
C GLU A 297 8.57 -5.81 -34.55
N ASP A 298 9.62 -5.80 -35.38
CA ASP A 298 11.00 -5.53 -34.94
C ASP A 298 11.17 -4.12 -34.37
N ALA A 299 10.56 -3.11 -35.00
CA ALA A 299 10.54 -1.75 -34.49
C ALA A 299 9.83 -1.66 -33.13
N ARG A 300 8.71 -2.37 -32.97
CA ARG A 300 7.97 -2.44 -31.70
C ARG A 300 8.77 -3.12 -30.60
N LEU A 301 9.48 -4.21 -30.92
CA LEU A 301 10.35 -4.91 -29.97
C LEU A 301 11.53 -4.06 -29.53
N LYS A 302 12.17 -3.34 -30.46
CA LYS A 302 13.25 -2.38 -30.15
C LYS A 302 12.76 -1.26 -29.24
N ALA A 303 11.60 -0.65 -29.55
CA ALA A 303 11.01 0.40 -28.71
C ALA A 303 10.65 -0.11 -27.30
N ALA A 304 10.14 -1.34 -27.18
CA ALA A 304 9.84 -1.95 -25.89
C ALA A 304 11.11 -2.25 -25.07
N ALA A 305 12.21 -2.67 -25.72
CA ALA A 305 13.49 -2.89 -25.07
C ALA A 305 14.09 -1.58 -24.54
N GLU A 306 14.07 -0.51 -25.36
CA GLU A 306 14.57 0.81 -24.96
C GLU A 306 13.75 1.40 -23.79
N LEU A 307 12.43 1.21 -23.79
CA LEU A 307 11.58 1.63 -22.67
C LEU A 307 11.93 0.88 -21.37
N ARG A 308 12.18 -0.44 -21.44
CA ARG A 308 12.60 -1.22 -20.27
C ARG A 308 13.95 -0.76 -19.73
N GLU A 309 14.89 -0.44 -20.61
CA GLU A 309 16.20 0.06 -20.20
C GLU A 309 16.09 1.43 -19.51
N ARG A 310 15.27 2.34 -20.04
CA ARG A 310 14.99 3.66 -19.41
C ARG A 310 14.34 3.51 -18.04
N LEU A 311 13.37 2.59 -17.89
CA LEU A 311 12.73 2.31 -16.60
C LEU A 311 13.72 1.72 -15.59
N ALA A 312 14.56 0.76 -16.01
CA ALA A 312 15.59 0.18 -15.17
C ALA A 312 16.65 1.21 -14.74
N ALA A 313 17.02 2.14 -15.63
CA ALA A 313 17.92 3.25 -15.29
C ALA A 313 17.29 4.21 -14.27
N ALA A 314 16.00 4.53 -14.42
CA ALA A 314 15.26 5.36 -13.48
C ALA A 314 15.15 4.70 -12.09
N GLU A 315 14.90 3.39 -12.04
CA GLU A 315 14.83 2.62 -10.80
C GLU A 315 16.19 2.58 -10.07
N ARG A 316 17.29 2.39 -10.81
CA ARG A 316 18.65 2.47 -10.25
C ARG A 316 18.94 3.84 -9.64
N LEU A 317 18.59 4.93 -10.34
CA LEU A 317 18.75 6.29 -9.81
C LEU A 317 17.90 6.53 -8.55
N ALA A 318 16.67 6.02 -8.51
CA ALA A 318 15.81 6.10 -7.34
C ALA A 318 16.41 5.37 -6.13
N LEU A 319 16.99 4.19 -6.33
CA LEU A 319 17.62 3.41 -5.28
C LEU A 319 18.89 4.09 -4.73
N VAL A 320 19.72 4.65 -5.61
CA VAL A 320 20.89 5.46 -5.22
C VAL A 320 20.45 6.67 -4.38
N ARG A 321 19.44 7.42 -4.84
CA ARG A 321 18.90 8.57 -4.10
C ARG A 321 18.34 8.18 -2.73
N LYS A 322 17.60 7.06 -2.64
CA LYS A 322 17.08 6.54 -1.37
C LYS A 322 18.21 6.21 -0.40
N SER A 323 19.23 5.49 -0.86
CA SER A 323 20.39 5.13 -0.03
C SER A 323 21.17 6.37 0.46
N ALA A 324 21.29 7.41 -0.39
CA ALA A 324 21.92 8.66 -0.02
C ALA A 324 21.11 9.40 1.05
N LEU A 325 19.77 9.41 0.91
CA LEU A 325 18.87 10.03 1.87
C LEU A 325 18.90 9.34 3.24
N ASP A 326 18.86 8.01 3.27
CA ASP A 326 18.96 7.23 4.50
C ASP A 326 20.28 7.50 5.22
N PHE A 327 21.40 7.52 4.48
CA PHE A 327 22.70 7.87 5.05
C PHE A 327 22.71 9.29 5.60
N CYS A 328 22.27 10.28 4.81
CA CYS A 328 22.36 11.69 5.20
C CYS A 328 21.50 11.99 6.43
N ASN A 329 20.32 11.35 6.55
CA ASN A 329 19.49 11.42 7.74
C ASN A 329 20.17 10.79 8.96
N ALA A 330 20.74 9.60 8.82
CA ALA A 330 21.43 8.92 9.93
C ALA A 330 22.66 9.70 10.40
N ALA A 331 23.45 10.23 9.45
CA ALA A 331 24.61 11.06 9.74
C ALA A 331 24.21 12.36 10.44
N LYS A 332 23.16 13.04 9.96
CA LYS A 332 22.66 14.26 10.61
C LYS A 332 22.10 14.00 12.01
N ALA A 333 21.35 12.92 12.20
CA ALA A 333 20.85 12.54 13.52
C ALA A 333 22.00 12.23 14.50
N THR A 334 23.09 11.64 14.02
CA THR A 334 24.30 11.37 14.83
C THR A 334 25.00 12.67 15.21
N GLU A 335 25.15 13.61 14.26
CA GLU A 335 25.71 14.95 14.49
C GLU A 335 24.86 15.72 15.53
N ASP A 336 23.54 15.73 15.37
CA ASP A 336 22.60 16.40 16.28
C ASP A 336 22.61 15.76 17.68
N SER A 337 22.69 14.43 17.78
CA SER A 337 22.82 13.71 19.05
C SER A 337 24.13 14.03 19.78
N CYS A 338 25.22 14.19 19.04
CA CYS A 338 26.52 14.56 19.57
C CYS A 338 26.53 16.03 20.03
N ALA A 339 25.95 16.94 19.24
CA ALA A 339 25.76 18.33 19.62
C ALA A 339 24.86 18.46 20.86
N ALA A 340 23.77 17.69 20.95
CA ALA A 340 22.89 17.70 22.12
C ALA A 340 23.56 17.18 23.40
N ARG A 341 24.46 16.19 23.29
CA ARG A 341 25.27 15.71 24.41
C ARG A 341 26.30 16.73 24.89
N THR A 342 26.83 17.53 23.97
CA THR A 342 27.89 18.51 24.25
C THR A 342 27.33 19.84 24.75
N CYS A 343 26.25 20.31 24.13
CA CYS A 343 25.67 21.65 24.35
C CYS A 343 24.32 21.64 25.08
N GLY A 344 23.78 20.45 25.41
CA GLY A 344 22.44 20.29 25.94
C GLY A 344 21.35 20.34 24.85
N SER A 345 20.10 20.14 25.27
CA SER A 345 18.95 20.17 24.36
C SER A 345 18.69 21.57 23.81
N LYS A 346 18.24 21.64 22.55
CA LYS A 346 17.94 22.90 21.87
C LYS A 346 16.88 23.69 22.64
N PRO A 347 17.19 24.91 23.15
CA PRO A 347 16.21 25.74 23.82
C PRO A 347 15.11 26.16 22.86
N SER A 348 13.90 26.35 23.38
CA SER A 348 12.80 26.91 22.60
C SER A 348 13.18 28.27 22.02
N ALA A 349 12.65 28.58 20.83
CA ALA A 349 12.88 29.85 20.16
C ALA A 349 12.52 31.08 21.01
N LYS A 350 11.46 30.92 21.80
CA LYS A 350 10.89 31.92 22.67
C LYS A 350 10.63 31.29 24.04
N ILE A 351 10.68 32.10 25.07
CA ILE A 351 10.25 31.73 26.42
C ILE A 351 8.98 32.50 26.76
N CYS A 352 8.13 31.89 27.56
CA CYS A 352 7.00 32.59 28.12
C CYS A 352 7.51 33.58 29.16
N THR A 353 7.18 34.86 29.00
CA THR A 353 7.51 35.91 29.97
C THR A 353 6.31 36.35 30.77
N ASP A 354 5.10 36.08 30.27
CA ASP A 354 3.86 36.35 30.98
C ASP A 354 2.87 35.20 30.75
N SER A 355 2.47 34.55 31.84
CA SER A 355 1.53 33.43 31.83
C SER A 355 0.41 33.69 32.83
N ARG A 356 -0.83 33.40 32.43
CA ARG A 356 -1.99 33.48 33.30
C ARG A 356 -2.51 32.09 33.58
N GLU A 357 -2.91 31.86 34.82
CA GLU A 357 -3.61 30.64 35.19
C GLU A 357 -4.96 30.61 34.47
N ASP A 358 -5.19 29.54 33.72
CA ASP A 358 -6.46 29.29 33.07
C ASP A 358 -7.51 29.04 34.13
N PRO A 359 -8.74 29.54 33.95
CA PRO A 359 -9.83 29.19 34.84
C PRO A 359 -10.07 27.68 34.76
N THR A 360 -9.61 26.94 35.77
CA THR A 360 -9.94 25.54 35.93
C THR A 360 -11.44 25.44 36.21
N PRO A 361 -12.24 24.73 35.38
CA PRO A 361 -13.65 24.55 35.66
C PRO A 361 -13.81 23.87 37.03
N PRO A 362 -14.83 24.24 37.83
CA PRO A 362 -15.06 23.59 39.10
C PRO A 362 -15.26 22.09 38.85
N CYS A 363 -14.45 21.25 39.52
CA CYS A 363 -14.61 19.81 39.42
C CYS A 363 -16.04 19.43 39.86
N GLY A 364 -16.84 18.92 38.94
CA GLY A 364 -18.17 18.38 39.21
C GLY A 364 -18.13 17.03 39.92
N GLY A 365 -17.30 16.90 40.95
CA GLY A 365 -17.14 15.67 41.72
C GLY A 365 -18.33 15.47 42.66
N GLY A 366 -19.04 14.35 42.51
CA GLY A 366 -20.04 13.90 43.48
C GLY A 366 -19.42 13.51 44.83
N PRO A 367 -20.25 13.20 45.84
CA PRO A 367 -19.74 12.73 47.13
C PRO A 367 -18.88 11.48 46.93
N ASN A 368 -17.61 11.54 47.35
CA ASN A 368 -16.54 10.53 47.26
C ASN A 368 -15.58 10.54 46.05
N THR A 369 -15.51 11.63 45.27
CA THR A 369 -14.42 11.81 44.28
C THR A 369 -13.44 12.92 44.67
N SER A 370 -12.18 12.56 44.93
CA SER A 370 -11.08 13.52 45.08
C SER A 370 -10.59 13.97 43.71
N CYS A 371 -10.82 15.22 43.35
CA CYS A 371 -10.40 15.79 42.08
C CYS A 371 -9.13 16.63 42.31
N ILE A 372 -7.97 16.16 41.85
CA ILE A 372 -6.74 16.95 41.84
C ILE A 372 -6.72 17.75 40.54
N ALA A 373 -7.06 19.03 40.61
CA ALA A 373 -6.91 19.93 39.47
C ALA A 373 -5.46 20.46 39.44
N PHE A 374 -4.73 20.16 38.37
CA PHE A 374 -3.45 20.81 38.11
C PHE A 374 -3.72 22.16 37.43
N PRO A 375 -3.16 23.27 37.95
CA PRO A 375 -3.33 24.57 37.34
C PRO A 375 -2.73 24.53 35.93
N LYS A 376 -3.53 24.91 34.94
CA LYS A 376 -3.06 25.11 33.57
C LYS A 376 -2.70 26.58 33.43
N TYR A 377 -1.59 26.87 32.76
CA TYR A 377 -1.16 28.24 32.50
C TYR A 377 -1.12 28.47 30.99
N THR A 378 -1.85 29.47 30.51
CA THR A 378 -1.72 29.94 29.12
C THR A 378 -0.68 31.04 29.07
N CYS A 379 0.25 30.94 28.12
CA CYS A 379 1.23 31.97 27.86
C CYS A 379 0.64 33.10 27.01
N TYR A 380 0.70 34.34 27.49
CA TYR A 380 0.17 35.53 26.80
C TYR A 380 1.26 36.39 26.18
N ALA A 381 2.47 36.40 26.75
CA ALA A 381 3.61 37.11 26.18
C ALA A 381 4.83 36.20 26.04
N ASN A 382 5.47 36.27 24.87
CA ASN A 382 6.66 35.50 24.54
C ASN A 382 7.81 36.46 24.24
N ALA A 383 8.98 36.20 24.84
CA ALA A 383 10.22 36.91 24.50
C ALA A 383 11.25 35.94 23.88
N PRO A 384 12.26 36.46 23.16
CA PRO A 384 13.38 35.63 22.71
C PRO A 384 14.05 34.91 23.88
N ASN A 385 14.38 33.63 23.68
CA ASN A 385 15.08 32.86 24.71
C ASN A 385 16.57 33.28 24.76
N PRO A 386 17.07 33.85 25.86
CA PRO A 386 18.46 34.31 25.95
C PRO A 386 19.47 33.15 25.89
N LYS A 387 19.06 31.91 26.23
CA LYS A 387 19.92 30.73 26.13
C LYS A 387 20.08 30.19 24.71
N ARG A 388 19.25 30.66 23.77
CA ARG A 388 19.25 30.15 22.40
C ARG A 388 20.49 30.60 21.60
N PRO A 389 20.91 31.88 21.62
CA PRO A 389 22.16 32.29 20.97
C PRO A 389 23.40 31.57 21.52
N GLU A 390 23.45 31.36 22.84
CA GLU A 390 24.54 30.61 23.50
C GLU A 390 24.59 29.16 23.01
N TRP A 391 23.42 28.50 22.95
CA TRP A 391 23.29 27.16 22.40
C TRP A 391 23.66 27.12 20.91
N GLU A 392 23.24 28.09 20.10
CA GLU A 392 23.54 28.15 18.65
C GLU A 392 25.06 28.29 18.40
N SER A 393 25.75 29.09 19.22
CA SER A 393 27.22 29.22 19.19
C SER A 393 27.93 27.90 19.56
N CYS A 394 27.48 27.26 20.64
CA CYS A 394 28.01 25.95 21.05
C CYS A 394 27.74 24.89 19.98
N ALA A 395 26.52 24.82 19.45
CA ALA A 395 26.11 23.84 18.46
C ALA A 395 26.88 23.99 17.15
N ALA A 396 27.19 25.22 16.71
CA ALA A 396 28.02 25.45 15.52
C ALA A 396 29.45 24.91 15.69
N THR A 397 30.03 25.09 16.87
CA THR A 397 31.38 24.58 17.21
C THR A 397 31.36 23.05 17.35
N ALA A 398 30.35 22.51 18.04
CA ALA A 398 30.17 21.08 18.22
C ALA A 398 29.88 20.37 16.88
N ALA A 399 29.14 20.98 15.95
CA ALA A 399 28.86 20.40 14.64
C ALA A 399 30.13 20.10 13.84
N GLN A 400 31.17 20.94 13.94
CA GLN A 400 32.47 20.68 13.30
C GLN A 400 33.21 19.50 13.94
N ALA A 401 33.17 19.39 15.27
CA ALA A 401 33.82 18.29 16.00
C ALA A 401 33.04 16.96 15.90
N CYS A 402 31.71 17.02 15.76
CA CYS A 402 30.79 15.89 15.71
C CYS A 402 30.56 15.37 14.28
N ALA A 403 31.06 16.05 13.25
CA ALA A 403 30.92 15.62 11.87
C ALA A 403 31.76 14.37 11.59
N THR A 404 31.10 13.25 11.25
CA THR A 404 31.73 11.96 10.94
C THR A 404 32.65 11.98 9.73
N SER A 405 32.56 12.99 8.86
CA SER A 405 33.38 13.15 7.65
C SER A 405 34.16 14.47 7.62
N GLY A 406 34.34 15.13 8.77
CA GLY A 406 35.09 16.40 8.88
C GLY A 406 34.41 17.61 8.24
N LYS A 407 33.21 17.45 7.66
CA LYS A 407 32.35 18.54 7.17
C LYS A 407 30.95 18.37 7.78
N PRO A 408 30.41 19.40 8.47
CA PRO A 408 29.07 19.34 9.04
C PRO A 408 28.02 19.27 7.94
N ILE A 409 26.95 18.52 8.18
CA ILE A 409 25.82 18.42 7.26
C ILE A 409 24.94 19.66 7.46
N VAL A 410 25.07 20.62 6.55
CA VAL A 410 24.29 21.88 6.55
C VAL A 410 22.81 21.60 6.26
N SER A 411 22.54 20.72 5.29
CA SER A 411 21.19 20.21 5.02
C SER A 411 21.25 18.78 4.47
N VAL A 412 20.19 18.01 4.74
CA VAL A 412 20.04 16.65 4.21
C VAL A 412 20.00 16.68 2.68
N ASP A 413 19.29 17.64 2.07
CA ASP A 413 19.16 17.75 0.62
C ASP A 413 20.50 18.04 -0.08
N GLN A 414 21.34 18.89 0.51
CA GLN A 414 22.68 19.15 -0.03
C GLN A 414 23.58 17.93 0.09
N CYS A 415 23.52 17.20 1.22
CA CYS A 415 24.23 15.94 1.39
C CYS A 415 23.79 14.87 0.38
N VAL A 416 22.50 14.78 0.08
CA VAL A 416 21.97 13.88 -0.96
C VAL A 416 22.44 14.31 -2.34
N ALA A 417 22.40 15.61 -2.66
CA ALA A 417 22.88 16.13 -3.94
C ALA A 417 24.37 15.82 -4.16
N ASP A 418 25.22 16.01 -3.15
CA ASP A 418 26.66 15.73 -3.24
C ASP A 418 26.98 14.23 -3.40
N ARG A 419 26.08 13.34 -2.96
CA ARG A 419 26.25 11.88 -3.04
C ARG A 419 25.59 11.21 -4.24
N THR A 420 24.76 11.95 -4.96
CA THR A 420 24.05 11.47 -6.16
C THR A 420 24.63 12.04 -7.46
N ARG A 421 25.59 12.97 -7.35
CA ARG A 421 26.51 13.37 -8.43
C ARG A 421 27.63 12.36 -8.54
#